data_AF-A0A661S326-F1
#
_entry.id   AF-A0A661S326-F1
#
_cell.length_a   1.000
_cell.length_b   1.000
_cell.length_c   1.000
_cell.angle_alpha   90.00
_cell.angle_beta   90.00
_cell.angle_gamma   90.00
#
_symmetry.space_group_name_H-M   'P 1'
#
loop_
_entity.id
_entity.type
_entity.pdbx_description
1 polymer ?
#
loop_
_entity_poly.entity_id
_entity_poly.type
_entity_poly.pdbx_seq_one_letter_code
_entity_poly.pdbx_strand_id
1 'polypeptide(L)' 'MSNIEIRVGDALELFKELDDNSTNLIIADPPYNLGKNYGNNHDLMGFREYLDSIDPRMERIPLDLRKSDVRHPPLLN' A
#
# COMPACT_ATOMS: atom_id res chain seq x y z
N MET A 1 2.87 1.34 27.72
CA MET A 1 3.08 2.48 26.80
C MET A 1 2.93 1.96 25.39
N SER A 2 2.21 2.65 24.51
CA SER A 2 2.16 2.31 23.09
C SER A 2 3.52 2.60 22.46
N ASN A 3 4.08 1.62 21.74
CA ASN A 3 5.31 1.78 20.97
C ASN A 3 4.93 2.30 19.58
N ILE A 4 5.47 3.46 19.17
CA ILE A 4 5.23 4.04 17.84
C ILE A 4 6.56 4.07 17.10
N GLU A 5 6.56 3.51 15.89
CA GLU A 5 7.71 3.49 14.99
C GLU A 5 7.33 4.15 13.67
N ILE A 6 8.22 4.98 13.13
CA ILE A 6 8.05 5.64 11.82
C ILE A 6 9.27 5.28 10.97
N ARG A 7 9.02 4.68 9.79
CA ARG A 7 10.05 4.33 8.81
C ARG A 7 9.93 5.20 7.57
N VAL A 8 11.05 5.66 7.04
CA VAL A 8 11.14 6.43 5.78
C VAL A 8 11.81 5.57 4.74
N GLY A 9 11.13 5.28 3.63
CA GLY A 9 11.65 4.44 2.55
C GLY A 9 10.60 4.10 1.51
N ASP A 10 10.97 3.27 0.55
CA ASP A 10 10.01 2.67 -0.38
C ASP A 10 9.10 1.70 0.39
N ALA A 11 7.79 1.95 0.33
CA ALA A 11 6.79 1.13 1.01
C ALA A 11 6.87 -0.36 0.62
N LEU A 12 7.15 -0.68 -0.65
CA LEU A 12 7.22 -2.07 -1.11
C LEU A 12 8.41 -2.82 -0.52
N GLU A 13 9.54 -2.13 -0.31
CA GLU A 13 10.69 -2.73 0.35
C GLU A 13 10.45 -2.86 1.86
N LEU A 14 9.89 -1.84 2.49
CA LEU A 14 9.58 -1.86 3.93
C LEU A 14 8.52 -2.91 4.30
N PHE A 15 7.54 -3.16 3.43
CA PHE A 15 6.55 -4.22 3.67
C PHE A 15 7.22 -5.59 3.79
N LYS A 16 8.30 -5.87 3.05
CA LYS A 16 9.04 -7.15 3.13
C LYS A 16 9.67 -7.41 4.49
N GLU A 17 9.87 -6.36 5.30
CA GLU A 17 10.40 -6.46 6.66
C GLU A 17 9.32 -6.78 7.70
N LEU A 18 8.04 -6.68 7.34
CA LEU A 18 6.93 -7.04 8.22
C LEU A 18 6.71 -8.55 8.19
N ASP A 19 6.52 -9.15 9.37
CA ASP A 19 6.10 -10.54 9.48
C ASP A 19 4.68 -10.71 8.92
N ASP A 20 4.45 -11.82 8.22
CA ASP A 20 3.12 -12.19 7.75
C ASP A 20 2.12 -12.28 8.92
N ASN A 21 0.86 -11.94 8.67
CA ASN A 21 -0.23 -12.03 9.65
C ASN A 21 0.00 -11.21 10.94
N SER A 22 0.93 -10.26 10.94
CA SER A 22 1.30 -9.49 12.13
C SER A 22 0.37 -8.31 12.39
N THR A 23 -0.31 -7.80 11.36
CA THR A 23 -1.05 -6.53 11.39
C THR A 23 -2.55 -6.72 11.63
N ASN A 24 -3.14 -5.87 12.48
CA ASN A 24 -4.56 -5.91 12.81
C ASN A 24 -5.42 -4.97 11.95
N LEU A 25 -4.86 -3.82 11.56
CA LEU A 25 -5.54 -2.79 10.78
C LEU A 25 -4.51 -2.09 9.89
N ILE A 26 -4.85 -1.91 8.62
CA ILE A 26 -4.09 -1.11 7.67
C ILE A 26 -4.95 0.09 7.30
N ILE A 27 -4.36 1.28 7.35
CA ILE A 27 -4.95 2.52 6.86
C ILE A 27 -3.97 3.05 5.81
N ALA A 28 -4.45 3.28 4.60
CA ALA A 28 -3.63 3.76 3.49
C ALA A 28 -4.32 4.93 2.79
N ASP A 29 -3.51 5.91 2.40
CA ASP A 29 -3.88 7.04 1.55
C ASP A 29 -2.90 7.07 0.36
N PRO A 30 -3.05 6.15 -0.62
CA PRO A 30 -2.10 6.02 -1.71
C PRO A 30 -2.21 7.20 -2.70
N PRO A 31 -1.24 7.39 -3.62
CA PRO A 31 -1.41 8.31 -4.75
C PRO A 31 -2.66 7.94 -5.56
N TYR A 32 -3.42 8.95 -6.01
CA TYR A 32 -4.70 8.75 -6.71
C TYR A 32 -4.68 9.07 -8.21
N ASN A 33 -3.53 9.50 -8.73
CA ASN A 33 -3.35 9.89 -10.14
C ASN A 33 -4.37 10.96 -10.60
N LEU A 34 -4.49 12.03 -9.82
CA LEU A 34 -5.47 13.11 -10.06
C LEU A 34 -4.96 14.18 -11.03
N GLY A 35 -3.73 14.05 -11.53
CA GLY A 35 -3.08 15.07 -12.34
C GLY A 35 -2.79 16.35 -11.56
N LYS A 36 -2.62 16.25 -10.23
CA LYS A 36 -2.28 17.37 -9.35
C LYS A 36 -0.76 17.55 -9.27
N ASN A 37 -0.35 18.80 -9.22
CA ASN A 37 1.04 19.18 -8.96
C ASN A 37 1.20 19.48 -7.46
N TYR A 38 1.99 18.68 -6.75
CA TYR A 38 2.28 18.81 -5.32
C TYR A 38 3.55 19.63 -5.04
N GLY A 39 4.11 20.28 -6.07
CA GLY A 39 5.32 21.10 -6.01
C GLY A 39 6.60 20.29 -6.16
N ASN A 40 6.66 19.08 -5.58
CA ASN A 40 7.79 18.15 -5.69
C ASN A 40 7.56 17.04 -6.73
N ASN A 41 6.30 16.74 -7.07
CA ASN A 41 5.92 15.77 -8.08
C ASN A 41 4.58 16.15 -8.72
N HIS A 42 4.28 15.51 -9.85
CA HIS A 42 2.99 15.60 -10.53
C HIS A 42 2.46 14.17 -10.68
N ASP A 43 1.33 13.86 -10.05
CA ASP A 43 0.72 12.53 -10.14
C ASP A 43 -0.10 12.40 -11.45
N LEU A 44 0.63 12.33 -12.56
CA LEU A 44 0.05 12.23 -13.89
C LEU A 44 0.69 11.05 -14.64
N MET A 45 0.06 9.89 -14.49
CA MET A 45 0.45 8.62 -15.08
C MET A 45 -0.63 8.14 -16.06
N GLY A 46 -0.24 7.37 -17.07
CA GLY A 46 -1.21 6.66 -17.89
C GLY A 46 -2.03 5.67 -17.04
N PHE A 47 -3.27 5.37 -17.44
CA PHE A 47 -4.15 4.49 -16.65
C PHE A 47 -3.49 3.15 -16.27
N ARG A 48 -2.87 2.47 -17.24
CA ARG A 48 -2.16 1.20 -17.00
C ARG A 48 -0.94 1.38 -16.11
N GLU A 49 -0.14 2.42 -16.37
CA GLU A 49 1.05 2.74 -15.59
C GLU A 49 0.71 3.00 -14.12
N TYR A 50 -0.41 3.69 -13.86
CA TYR A 50 -0.90 3.90 -12.50
C TYR A 50 -1.29 2.58 -11.83
N LEU A 51 -2.06 1.72 -12.50
CA LEU A 51 -2.42 0.40 -11.96
C LEU A 51 -1.18 -0.46 -11.68
N ASP A 52 -0.25 -0.54 -12.64
CA ASP A 52 1.02 -1.26 -12.49
C ASP A 52 1.83 -0.76 -11.28
N SER A 53 1.66 0.52 -10.90
CA SER A 53 2.27 1.06 -9.68
C SER A 53 1.53 0.67 -8.41
N ILE A 54 0.20 0.55 -8.42
CA ILE A 54 -0.62 0.30 -7.21
C ILE A 54 -0.77 -1.19 -6.93
N ASP A 55 -0.87 -2.03 -7.95
CA ASP A 55 -1.16 -3.46 -7.81
C ASP A 55 -0.18 -4.18 -6.86
N PRO A 56 1.15 -3.99 -6.97
CA PRO A 56 2.09 -4.64 -6.05
C PRO A 56 1.90 -4.23 -4.57
N ARG A 57 1.39 -3.03 -4.31
CA ARG A 57 1.10 -2.54 -2.94
C ARG A 57 -0.15 -3.22 -2.40
N MET A 58 -1.14 -3.44 -3.26
CA MET A 58 -2.42 -4.05 -2.88
C MET A 58 -2.31 -5.57 -2.72
N GLU A 59 -1.48 -6.24 -3.52
CA GLU A 59 -1.24 -7.69 -3.45
C GLU A 59 -0.69 -8.14 -2.09
N ARG A 60 0.05 -7.27 -1.40
CA ARG A 60 0.65 -7.59 -0.10
C ARG A 60 -0.35 -7.49 1.07
N ILE A 61 -1.35 -6.61 0.97
CA ILE A 61 -2.31 -6.34 2.05
C ILE A 61 -2.96 -7.61 2.62
N PRO A 62 -3.46 -8.56 1.80
CA PRO A 62 -4.00 -9.81 2.32
C PRO A 62 -3.03 -10.64 3.15
N LEU A 63 -1.73 -10.59 2.87
CA LEU A 63 -0.71 -11.40 3.57
C LEU A 63 -0.39 -10.85 4.97
N ASP A 64 -0.43 -9.53 5.13
CA ASP A 64 -0.07 -8.88 6.40
C ASP A 64 -1.18 -8.95 7.45
N LEU A 65 -2.43 -9.09 7.01
CA LEU A 65 -3.60 -9.09 7.90
C LEU A 65 -3.70 -10.37 8.72
N ARG A 66 -3.72 -10.22 10.05
CA ARG A 66 -3.77 -11.35 10.99
C ARG A 66 -4.98 -12.25 10.83
N LYS A 67 -6.16 -11.67 10.62
CA LYS A 67 -7.41 -12.43 10.50
C LYS A 67 -7.56 -12.93 9.07
N SER A 68 -7.62 -14.24 8.88
CA SER A 68 -7.84 -14.88 7.57
C SER A 68 -9.12 -14.40 6.89
N ASP A 69 -10.17 -14.17 7.67
CA ASP A 69 -11.52 -13.93 7.15
C ASP A 69 -11.68 -12.54 6.51
N VAL A 70 -10.72 -11.63 6.72
CA VAL A 70 -10.68 -10.30 6.09
C VAL A 70 -9.66 -10.23 4.95
N ARG A 71 -9.01 -11.35 4.61
CA ARG A 71 -8.10 -11.46 3.46
C ARG A 71 -8.93 -11.69 2.21
N HIS A 72 -9.47 -10.61 1.67
CA HIS A 72 -10.14 -10.66 0.37
C HIS A 72 -9.12 -10.32 -0.72
N PRO A 73 -9.02 -11.13 -1.79
CA PRO A 73 -8.24 -10.73 -2.95
C PRO A 73 -8.77 -9.39 -3.51
N PRO A 74 -7.90 -8.56 -4.10
CA PRO A 74 -8.32 -7.29 -4.68
C PRO A 74 -9.45 -7.53 -5.71
N LEU A 75 -10.42 -6.63 -5.74
CA LEU A 75 -11.55 -6.66 -6.68
C LEU A 75 -11.06 -6.23 -8.08
N LEU A 76 -10.17 -7.01 -8.68
CA LEU A 76 -9.72 -6.84 -10.06
C LEU A 76 -10.55 -7.80 -10.92
N ASN A 77 -11.49 -7.22 -11.68
CA ASN A 77 -12.28 -7.90 -12.71
C ASN A 77 -11.72 -7.58 -14.09
#